data_AF-A0A1H0YYI3-F1
#
_entry.id   AF-A0A1H0YYI3-F1
#
_cell.length_a   1.000
_cell.length_b   1.000
_cell.length_c   1.000
_cell.angle_alpha   90.00
_cell.angle_beta   90.00
_cell.angle_gamma   90.00
#
_symmetry.space_group_name_H-M   'P 1'
#
loop_
_entity.id
_entity.type
_entity.pdbx_description
1 polymer ?
#
loop_
_entity_poly.entity_id
_entity_poly.type
_entity_poly.pdbx_seq_one_letter_code
_entity_poly.pdbx_strand_id
1 'polypeptide(L)'
;MRMTAYVDFVRSTSLLFTARRAGRTEDEIEELARLNDAKTRILLSADTSVLKSLERFWLQGGTLEKEQEILAFRSLCDEMRVSLGKERISLQMDLAGVLFKVQPSTYSYKAHGVDG
;
A
#
# COMPACT_ATOMS: atom_id res chain seq x y z
N MET A 1 -2.77 -12.05 -12.28
CA MET A 1 -4.11 -12.08 -11.64
C MET A 1 -4.04 -11.72 -10.16
N ARG A 2 -3.44 -12.56 -9.29
CA ARG A 2 -3.34 -12.26 -7.84
C ARG A 2 -2.41 -11.09 -7.52
N MET A 3 -1.18 -11.11 -8.05
CA MET A 3 -0.20 -10.03 -7.89
C MET A 3 -0.75 -8.67 -8.33
N THR A 4 -1.39 -8.62 -9.50
CA THR A 4 -1.98 -7.38 -10.05
C THR A 4 -3.05 -6.82 -9.11
N ALA A 5 -3.90 -7.66 -8.52
CA ALA A 5 -4.91 -7.21 -7.56
C ALA A 5 -4.28 -6.64 -6.27
N TYR A 6 -3.18 -7.25 -5.79
CA TYR A 6 -2.45 -6.73 -4.63
C TYR A 6 -1.77 -5.40 -4.91
N VAL A 7 -1.14 -5.27 -6.08
CA VAL A 7 -0.51 -4.01 -6.51
C VAL A 7 -1.56 -2.90 -6.61
N ASP A 8 -2.70 -3.17 -7.25
CA ASP A 8 -3.77 -2.18 -7.40
C ASP A 8 -4.35 -1.76 -6.04
N PHE A 9 -4.55 -2.72 -5.13
CA PHE A 9 -5.00 -2.44 -3.77
C PHE A 9 -4.03 -1.54 -2.99
N VAL A 10 -2.73 -1.88 -3.00
CA VAL A 10 -1.70 -1.10 -2.29
C VAL A 10 -1.59 0.30 -2.91
N ARG A 11 -1.64 0.39 -4.25
CA ARG A 11 -1.60 1.66 -4.98
C ARG A 11 -2.76 2.57 -4.60
N SER A 12 -4.01 2.11 -4.77
CA SER A 12 -5.17 2.95 -4.46
C SER A 12 -5.26 3.30 -2.98
N THR A 13 -4.84 2.41 -2.08
CA THR A 13 -4.76 2.72 -0.65
C THR A 13 -3.73 3.84 -0.36
N SER A 14 -2.54 3.78 -0.98
CA SER A 14 -1.51 4.82 -0.84
C SER A 14 -1.96 6.16 -1.44
N LEU A 15 -2.64 6.13 -2.58
CA LEU A 15 -3.20 7.33 -3.22
C LEU A 15 -4.27 7.97 -2.35
N LEU A 16 -5.23 7.20 -1.84
CA LEU A 16 -6.28 7.69 -0.92
C LEU A 16 -5.69 8.29 0.36
N PHE A 17 -4.70 7.63 0.96
CA PHE A 17 -4.00 8.15 2.14
C PHE A 17 -3.31 9.49 1.85
N THR A 18 -2.57 9.56 0.74
CA THR A 18 -1.83 10.77 0.34
C THR A 18 -2.78 11.93 -0.01
N ALA A 19 -3.88 11.62 -0.72
CA ALA A 19 -4.94 12.55 -1.09
C ALA A 19 -5.59 13.18 0.15
N ARG A 20 -6.01 12.35 1.12
CA ARG A 20 -6.57 12.80 2.40
C ARG A 20 -5.62 13.68 3.19
N ARG A 21 -4.35 13.27 3.30
CA ARG A 21 -3.32 14.04 4.02
C ARG A 21 -3.01 15.38 3.36
N ALA A 22 -3.12 15.48 2.04
CA ALA A 22 -2.93 16.71 1.29
C ALA A 22 -4.20 17.58 1.19
N GLY A 23 -5.34 17.11 1.74
CA GLY A 23 -6.64 17.79 1.59
C GLY A 23 -7.17 17.82 0.16
N ARG A 24 -6.67 16.94 -0.73
CA ARG A 24 -7.08 16.85 -2.14
C ARG A 24 -8.05 15.68 -2.31
N THR A 25 -9.34 15.95 -2.36
CA THR A 25 -10.38 14.91 -2.44
C THR A 25 -11.03 14.79 -3.81
N GLU A 26 -10.54 15.53 -4.81
CA GLU A 26 -11.13 15.63 -6.15
C GLU A 26 -11.26 14.26 -6.85
N ASP A 27 -10.28 13.36 -6.63
CA ASP A 27 -10.23 12.03 -7.24
C ASP A 27 -10.64 10.89 -6.28
N GLU A 28 -11.19 11.21 -5.09
CA GLU A 28 -11.43 10.18 -4.05
C GLU A 28 -12.44 9.12 -4.51
N ILE A 29 -13.48 9.50 -5.25
CA ILE A 29 -14.48 8.55 -5.76
C ILE A 29 -13.85 7.56 -6.74
N GLU A 30 -12.99 8.04 -7.65
CA GLU A 30 -12.34 7.18 -8.63
C GLU A 30 -11.37 6.20 -7.95
N GLU A 31 -10.58 6.67 -6.99
CA GLU A 31 -9.67 5.81 -6.24
C GLU A 31 -10.40 4.81 -5.34
N LEU A 32 -11.55 5.18 -4.77
CA LEU A 32 -12.42 4.24 -4.06
C LEU A 32 -13.00 3.17 -4.99
N ALA A 33 -13.36 3.53 -6.23
CA ALA A 33 -13.83 2.56 -7.23
C ALA A 33 -12.71 1.57 -7.61
N ARG A 34 -11.49 2.07 -7.87
CA ARG A 34 -10.30 1.25 -8.14
C ARG A 34 -9.97 0.33 -6.95
N LEU A 35 -10.06 0.84 -5.74
CA LEU A 35 -9.86 0.06 -4.52
C LEU A 35 -10.90 -1.07 -4.39
N ASN A 36 -12.17 -0.80 -4.67
CA ASN A 36 -13.24 -1.80 -4.59
C ASN A 36 -13.11 -2.89 -5.67
N ASP A 37 -12.69 -2.53 -6.89
CA ASP A 37 -12.37 -3.51 -7.93
C ASP A 37 -11.19 -4.41 -7.48
N ALA A 38 -10.12 -3.82 -6.94
CA ALA A 38 -8.99 -4.58 -6.42
C ALA A 38 -9.41 -5.53 -5.29
N LYS A 39 -10.25 -5.07 -4.34
CA LYS A 39 -10.83 -5.93 -3.28
C LYS A 39 -11.62 -7.10 -3.84
N THR A 40 -12.41 -6.88 -4.89
CA THR A 40 -13.19 -7.94 -5.55
C THR A 40 -12.27 -9.00 -6.14
N ARG A 41 -11.22 -8.58 -6.85
CA ARG A 41 -10.21 -9.51 -7.39
C ARG A 41 -9.44 -10.24 -6.30
N ILE A 42 -9.15 -9.59 -5.17
CA ILE A 42 -8.53 -10.22 -3.99
C ILE A 42 -9.46 -11.30 -3.42
N LEU A 43 -10.74 -10.96 -3.20
CA LEU A 43 -11.74 -11.90 -2.68
C LEU A 43 -11.83 -13.18 -3.51
N LEU A 44 -11.77 -13.05 -4.84
CA LEU A 44 -11.90 -14.17 -5.77
C LEU A 44 -10.62 -15.01 -5.93
N SER A 45 -9.44 -14.47 -5.64
CA SER A 45 -8.16 -15.10 -6.04
C SER A 45 -7.15 -15.30 -4.93
N ALA A 46 -7.31 -14.67 -3.77
CA ALA A 46 -6.37 -14.72 -2.67
C ALA A 46 -6.61 -15.91 -1.72
N ASP A 47 -5.54 -16.30 -1.02
CA ASP A 47 -5.64 -17.33 0.02
C ASP A 47 -6.37 -16.79 1.26
N THR A 48 -6.97 -17.66 2.06
CA THR A 48 -7.78 -17.27 3.22
C THR A 48 -7.02 -16.41 4.24
N SER A 49 -5.70 -16.59 4.39
CA SER A 49 -4.90 -15.76 5.32
C SER A 49 -4.84 -14.29 4.90
N VAL A 50 -4.81 -14.03 3.60
CA VAL A 50 -4.87 -12.67 3.03
C VAL A 50 -6.25 -12.06 3.30
N LEU A 51 -7.32 -12.82 3.11
CA LEU A 51 -8.69 -12.35 3.36
C LEU A 51 -8.91 -11.97 4.83
N LYS A 52 -8.42 -12.80 5.77
CA LYS A 52 -8.47 -12.51 7.21
C LYS A 52 -7.68 -11.26 7.58
N SER A 53 -6.50 -11.07 6.99
CA SER A 53 -5.69 -9.88 7.23
C SER A 53 -6.32 -8.63 6.61
N LEU A 54 -6.98 -8.77 5.46
CA LEU A 54 -7.71 -7.69 4.81
C LEU A 54 -8.90 -7.24 5.66
N GLU A 55 -9.70 -8.19 6.15
CA GLU A 55 -10.78 -7.93 7.10
C GLU A 55 -10.25 -7.21 8.35
N ARG A 56 -9.18 -7.72 8.95
CA ARG A 56 -8.54 -7.11 10.12
C ARG A 56 -8.12 -5.67 9.84
N PHE A 57 -7.51 -5.39 8.69
CA PHE A 57 -7.13 -4.03 8.30
C PHE A 57 -8.32 -3.07 8.29
N TRP A 58 -9.45 -3.49 7.71
CA TRP A 58 -10.67 -2.67 7.69
C TRP A 58 -11.31 -2.53 9.07
N LEU A 59 -11.30 -3.56 9.90
CA LEU A 59 -11.78 -3.49 11.29
C LEU A 59 -10.98 -2.50 12.16
N GLN A 60 -9.71 -2.24 11.82
CA GLN A 60 -8.91 -1.23 12.52
C GLN A 60 -9.17 0.21 12.05
N GLY A 61 -9.83 0.41 10.90
CA GLY A 61 -10.19 1.72 10.34
C GLY A 61 -9.86 1.85 8.87
N GLY A 62 -8.77 1.22 8.41
CA GLY A 62 -8.39 1.20 7.00
C GLY A 62 -7.99 2.56 6.41
N THR A 63 -7.71 3.58 7.25
CA THR A 63 -7.30 4.92 6.81
C THR A 63 -5.79 5.12 6.83
N LEU A 64 -5.05 4.28 7.57
CA LEU A 64 -3.59 4.38 7.80
C LEU A 64 -3.20 5.61 8.63
N GLU A 65 -4.14 6.22 9.35
CA GLU A 65 -3.88 7.39 10.18
C GLU A 65 -3.39 7.03 11.59
N LYS A 66 -3.66 5.79 12.02
CA LYS A 66 -3.33 5.30 13.37
C LYS A 66 -2.34 4.15 13.31
N GLU A 67 -1.53 4.00 14.36
CA GLU A 67 -0.49 2.98 14.44
C GLU A 67 -1.03 1.56 14.25
N GLN A 68 -2.15 1.22 14.89
CA GLN A 68 -2.77 -0.10 14.74
C GLN A 68 -3.23 -0.42 13.31
N GLU A 69 -3.61 0.60 12.54
CA GLU A 69 -4.00 0.46 11.14
C GLU A 69 -2.78 0.20 10.27
N ILE A 70 -1.67 0.89 10.55
CA ILE A 70 -0.38 0.67 9.89
C ILE A 70 0.13 -0.75 10.17
N LEU A 71 0.04 -1.23 11.41
CA LEU A 71 0.42 -2.59 11.79
C LEU A 71 -0.46 -3.66 11.11
N ALA A 72 -1.76 -3.41 11.01
CA ALA A 72 -2.68 -4.29 10.30
C ALA A 72 -2.40 -4.31 8.79
N PHE A 73 -2.11 -3.16 8.18
CA PHE A 73 -1.72 -3.05 6.78
C PHE A 73 -0.41 -3.75 6.49
N ARG A 74 0.60 -3.61 7.36
CA ARG A 74 1.85 -4.36 7.28
C ARG A 74 1.61 -5.87 7.30
N SER A 75 0.78 -6.34 8.22
CA SER A 75 0.43 -7.77 8.31
C SER A 75 -0.26 -8.25 7.04
N LEU A 76 -1.14 -7.43 6.45
CA LEU A 76 -1.76 -7.71 5.16
C LEU A 76 -0.72 -7.82 4.02
N CYS A 77 0.24 -6.90 3.95
CA CYS A 77 1.33 -6.97 2.97
C CYS A 77 2.17 -8.23 3.15
N ASP A 78 2.42 -8.68 4.38
CA ASP A 78 3.12 -9.93 4.66
C ASP A 78 2.35 -11.14 4.14
N GLU A 79 1.05 -11.23 4.42
CA GLU A 79 0.23 -12.34 3.92
C GLU A 79 0.13 -12.33 2.38
N MET A 80 0.04 -11.15 1.75
CA MET A 80 0.09 -11.02 0.30
C MET A 80 1.43 -11.50 -0.29
N ARG A 81 2.55 -11.24 0.39
CA ARG A 81 3.87 -11.70 -0.06
C ARG A 81 4.02 -13.21 0.11
N VAL A 82 3.63 -13.74 1.25
CA VAL A 82 3.67 -15.18 1.53
C VAL A 82 2.80 -15.96 0.54
N SER A 83 1.60 -15.47 0.23
CA SER A 83 0.71 -16.10 -0.77
C SER A 83 1.23 -16.05 -2.21
N LEU A 84 2.29 -15.28 -2.46
CA LEU A 84 3.04 -15.22 -3.72
C LEU A 84 4.38 -16.00 -3.67
N GLY A 85 4.62 -16.76 -2.60
CA GLY A 85 5.87 -17.50 -2.40
C GLY A 85 7.06 -16.59 -2.07
N LYS A 86 6.81 -15.41 -1.49
CA LYS A 86 7.85 -14.47 -1.05
C LYS A 86 7.94 -14.44 0.48
N GLU A 87 9.13 -14.09 0.97
CA GLU A 87 9.35 -13.92 2.41
C GLU A 87 8.61 -12.68 2.96
N ARG A 88 8.30 -12.73 4.26
CA ARG A 88 7.73 -11.59 5.01
C ARG A 88 8.69 -10.40 5.00
N ILE A 89 8.13 -9.22 5.15
CA ILE A 89 8.84 -7.95 5.33
C ILE A 89 9.59 -7.98 6.66
N SER A 90 10.92 -7.78 6.60
CA SER A 90 11.77 -7.68 7.79
C SER A 90 11.20 -6.69 8.81
N LEU A 91 11.12 -7.11 10.07
CA LEU A 91 10.64 -6.30 11.20
C LEU A 91 11.34 -4.95 11.33
N GLN A 92 12.58 -4.83 10.83
CA GLN A 92 13.35 -3.60 10.84
C GLN A 92 12.97 -2.59 9.74
N MET A 93 12.13 -2.98 8.78
CA MET A 93 11.71 -2.07 7.70
C MET A 93 10.55 -1.17 8.16
N ASP A 94 10.73 0.16 8.01
CA ASP A 94 9.67 1.15 8.14
C ASP A 94 8.79 1.15 6.89
N LEU A 95 7.82 0.24 6.85
CA LEU A 95 6.92 0.09 5.70
C LEU A 95 6.11 1.37 5.43
N ALA A 96 5.68 2.07 6.49
CA ALA A 96 4.93 3.31 6.34
C ALA A 96 5.80 4.41 5.73
N GLY A 97 7.06 4.52 6.17
CA GLY A 97 8.05 5.38 5.56
C GLY A 97 8.32 5.06 4.10
N VAL A 98 8.41 3.78 3.73
CA VAL A 98 8.68 3.37 2.35
C VAL A 98 7.49 3.66 1.41
N LEU A 99 6.26 3.42 1.86
CA LEU A 99 5.07 3.52 0.99
C LEU A 99 4.39 4.88 1.00
N PHE A 100 4.52 5.65 2.08
CA PHE A 100 3.71 6.85 2.31
C PHE A 100 4.52 8.10 2.64
N LYS A 101 5.84 8.01 2.81
CA LYS A 101 6.66 9.22 3.00
C LYS A 101 6.80 9.94 1.67
N VAL A 102 5.92 10.91 1.44
CA VAL A 102 6.00 11.86 0.33
C VAL A 102 7.05 12.93 0.66
N GLN A 103 8.32 12.54 0.77
CA GLN A 103 9.41 13.50 0.59
C GLN A 103 9.86 13.39 -0.87
N PRO A 104 9.99 14.51 -1.61
CA PRO A 104 10.77 14.49 -2.84
C PRO A 104 12.13 13.92 -2.47
N SER A 105 12.56 12.86 -3.15
CA SER A 105 13.93 12.42 -3.04
C SER A 105 14.82 13.65 -3.31
N THR A 106 15.57 14.10 -2.32
CA THR A 106 16.60 15.13 -2.47
C THR A 106 17.80 14.64 -3.30
N TYR A 107 17.62 13.54 -4.05
CA TYR A 107 18.60 13.01 -4.98
C TYR A 107 18.66 13.93 -6.21
N SER A 108 19.32 15.06 -6.03
CA SER A 108 19.81 15.88 -7.12
C SER A 108 20.86 15.04 -7.85
N TYR A 109 20.50 14.53 -9.03
CA TYR A 109 21.48 14.03 -10.00
C TYR A 109 22.32 15.23 -10.42
N LYS A 110 23.40 15.51 -9.69
CA LYS A 110 24.47 16.36 -10.20
C LYS A 110 25.10 15.56 -11.33
N ALA A 111 24.69 15.85 -12.56
CA ALA A 111 25.49 15.52 -13.72
C ALA A 111 26.85 16.18 -13.49
N HIS A 112 27.86 15.39 -13.14
CA HIS A 112 29.23 15.83 -13.28
C HIS A 112 29.44 16.04 -14.78
N GLY A 113 29.37 17.30 -15.20
CA GLY A 113 29.96 17.75 -16.45
C GLY A 113 31.42 17.33 -16.42
N VAL A 114 31.77 16.40 -17.28
CA VAL A 114 33.15 16.15 -17.66
C VAL A 114 33.49 17.27 -18.63
N ASP A 115 33.98 18.38 -18.10
CA ASP A 115 34.83 19.28 -18.86
C ASP A 115 36.25 18.75 -18.73
N GLY A 116 36.79 18.24 -19.85
CA GLY A 116 38.15 17.77 -20.03
C GLY A 116 38.44 17.59 -21.51
#